data_AF-A0A165CXR2-F1
#
_entry.id   AF-A0A165CXR2-F1
#
_cell.length_a   1.000
_cell.length_b   1.000
_cell.length_c   1.000
_cell.angle_alpha   90.00
_cell.angle_beta   90.00
_cell.angle_gamma   90.00
#
_symmetry.space_group_name_H-M   'P 1'
#
loop_
_entity.id
_entity.type
_entity.pdbx_description
1 polymer ?
#
loop_
_entity_poly.entity_id
_entity_poly.type
_entity_poly.pdbx_seq_one_letter_code
_entity_poly.pdbx_strand_id
1 'polypeptide(L)'
;MTSHVRFPEVSTRYGFLHKRPFNGTDFLQHGLLEEFADRLVFGVSVFHAYGHNWACQLVFHPRKRDGFGLTDGEGCERFWSAIRRLIPGLRVSGFHRRLFVIDQQVDFMQAHGMWGLGKWLLKRHNEAKTRGEAAAARLDNGPVGAIGRTELAEQWEAQLTTQLQTLPRQSESAGDKAIDDVMLALGRLDELKAEKKECNKKLLRVEKLTPTEASEAQSRLIATEDEIRRTKVTLENLRTALGAGAAQKWESLRGDAYLRARINARRLRAVIRSSLQSHKFEREKLERSYRNQVMRAAEQKEHSQVKDLVHRREKNVAGQVRRFNALVDQMTLLVKQGKAPKRKMVLPRRLDSKKLFKLDVDDDIWQEDPGLGAQDEGDLPRWQTEQDVKDGIVLLLEERRCREELERIEAEVRALGLWWEEERARFAAFMSDDWSSGS
;
A
#
# COMPACT_ATOMS: atom_id res chain seq x y z
N MET A 1 41.53 -9.56 1.38
CA MET A 1 41.46 -8.13 1.02
C MET A 1 40.00 -7.73 1.01
N THR A 2 39.55 -7.08 2.08
CA THR A 2 38.19 -6.56 2.23
C THR A 2 37.98 -5.46 1.19
N SER A 3 37.17 -5.74 0.17
CA SER A 3 36.66 -4.71 -0.73
C SER A 3 35.80 -3.76 0.10
N HIS A 4 36.39 -2.64 0.50
CA HIS A 4 35.60 -1.53 1.03
C HIS A 4 34.62 -1.14 -0.07
N VAL A 5 33.33 -1.24 0.21
CA VAL A 5 32.28 -0.63 -0.59
C VAL A 5 32.58 0.87 -0.59
N ARG A 6 33.25 1.37 -1.63
CA ARG A 6 33.46 2.79 -1.81
C ARG A 6 32.12 3.40 -2.21
N PHE A 7 31.46 3.99 -1.24
CA PHE A 7 30.32 4.85 -1.47
C PHE A 7 30.79 6.07 -2.29
N PRO A 8 30.19 6.37 -3.46
CA PRO A 8 30.62 7.50 -4.26
C PRO A 8 30.59 8.79 -3.44
N GLU A 9 31.66 9.57 -3.54
CA GLU A 9 31.73 10.93 -3.01
C GLU A 9 30.91 11.85 -3.91
N VAL A 10 30.09 12.69 -3.27
CA VAL A 10 29.15 13.68 -3.82
C VAL A 10 27.73 13.15 -4.13
N SER A 11 26.75 13.70 -3.40
CA SER A 11 25.30 13.71 -3.63
C SER A 11 24.48 12.42 -3.53
N THR A 12 25.07 11.22 -3.44
CA THR A 12 24.26 9.99 -3.42
C THR A 12 23.58 9.78 -2.07
N ARG A 13 22.25 9.93 -2.04
CA ARG A 13 21.36 9.52 -0.94
C ARG A 13 21.08 8.02 -1.01
N TYR A 14 21.15 7.33 0.12
CA TYR A 14 20.91 5.89 0.24
C TYR A 14 19.49 5.62 0.73
N GLY A 15 18.73 4.88 -0.08
CA GLY A 15 17.38 4.47 0.26
C GLY A 15 17.35 3.20 1.11
N PHE A 16 16.85 3.29 2.34
CA PHE A 16 16.62 2.14 3.21
C PHE A 16 15.14 1.78 3.24
N LEU A 17 14.82 0.51 2.98
CA LEU A 17 13.45 0.03 2.86
C LEU A 17 13.12 -0.91 4.02
N HIS A 18 12.11 -0.55 4.82
CA HIS A 18 11.72 -1.32 6.00
C HIS A 18 10.24 -1.72 5.97
N LYS A 19 9.90 -2.82 6.66
CA LYS A 19 8.53 -3.35 6.72
C LYS A 19 7.61 -2.58 7.67
N ARG A 20 8.18 -1.73 8.52
CA ARG A 20 7.46 -0.85 9.44
C ARG A 20 7.96 0.58 9.26
N PRO A 21 7.13 1.60 9.57
CA PRO A 21 7.60 2.97 9.62
C PRO A 21 8.66 3.02 10.71
N PHE A 22 9.89 3.34 10.32
CA PHE A 22 11.03 3.40 11.20
C PHE A 22 11.29 4.88 11.50
N ASN A 23 11.36 5.26 12.78
CA ASN A 23 11.56 6.66 13.19
C ASN A 23 13.00 7.14 13.01
N GLY A 24 13.75 6.61 12.03
CA GLY A 24 15.06 7.13 11.60
C GLY A 24 16.16 7.28 12.66
N THR A 25 15.94 6.91 13.93
CA THR A 25 16.88 7.18 15.04
C THR A 25 17.45 5.92 15.70
N ASP A 26 16.83 4.75 15.51
CA ASP A 26 17.23 3.51 16.19
C ASP A 26 18.65 3.05 15.80
N PHE A 27 19.05 3.24 14.52
CA PHE A 27 20.38 2.81 14.06
C PHE A 27 21.50 3.69 14.65
N LEU A 28 21.24 4.99 14.84
CA LEU A 28 22.13 5.92 15.52
C LEU A 28 22.28 5.54 17.00
N GLN A 29 21.19 5.13 17.64
CA GLN A 29 21.24 4.63 19.03
C GLN A 29 22.10 3.36 19.18
N HIS A 30 22.31 2.62 18.08
CA HIS A 30 23.16 1.43 18.04
C HIS A 30 24.55 1.70 17.43
N GLY A 31 24.91 2.96 17.12
CA GLY A 31 26.20 3.33 16.55
C GLY A 31 26.46 2.78 15.15
N LEU A 32 25.41 2.51 14.38
CA LEU A 32 25.51 1.95 13.02
C LEU A 32 25.45 3.08 11.98
N LEU A 33 26.37 3.12 11.01
CA LEU A 33 26.33 4.02 9.84
C LEU A 33 26.18 5.52 10.18
N GLU A 34 26.70 5.97 11.33
CA GLU A 34 26.57 7.37 11.79
C GLU A 34 27.16 8.37 10.80
N GLU A 35 28.30 8.02 10.18
CA GLU A 35 28.98 8.83 9.16
C GLU A 35 28.19 9.02 7.85
N PHE A 36 27.12 8.24 7.64
CA PHE A 36 26.25 8.33 6.46
C PHE A 36 24.84 8.77 6.80
N ALA A 37 24.55 9.10 8.06
CA ALA A 37 23.19 9.35 8.54
C ALA A 37 22.48 10.47 7.77
N ASP A 38 23.20 11.53 7.43
CA ASP A 38 22.75 12.66 6.62
C ASP A 38 22.40 12.27 5.17
N ARG A 39 22.97 11.16 4.68
CA ARG A 39 22.73 10.60 3.36
C ARG A 39 21.62 9.55 3.35
N LEU A 40 21.08 9.15 4.50
CA LEU A 40 20.07 8.09 4.57
C LEU A 40 18.64 8.62 4.37
N VAL A 41 17.89 7.93 3.52
CA VAL A 41 16.48 8.21 3.24
C VAL A 41 15.69 6.92 3.46
N PHE A 42 14.61 7.00 4.23
CA PHE A 42 13.77 5.84 4.52
C PHE A 42 12.54 5.76 3.63
N GLY A 43 12.20 4.54 3.23
CA GLY A 43 10.97 4.20 2.53
C GLY A 43 10.39 2.88 3.04
N VAL A 44 9.21 2.53 2.58
CA VAL A 44 8.59 1.22 2.76
C VAL A 44 8.64 0.49 1.43
N SER A 45 9.00 -0.80 1.40
CA SER A 45 9.03 -1.54 0.12
C SER A 45 7.68 -1.44 -0.60
N VAL A 46 7.70 -1.45 -1.94
CA VAL A 46 6.48 -1.23 -2.76
C VAL A 46 5.37 -2.19 -2.32
N PHE A 47 5.71 -3.45 -2.06
CA PHE A 47 4.72 -4.45 -1.63
C PHE A 47 4.15 -4.20 -0.22
N HIS A 48 4.92 -3.62 0.71
CA HIS A 48 4.47 -3.37 2.07
C HIS A 48 3.75 -2.05 2.27
N ALA A 49 3.97 -1.07 1.40
CA ALA A 49 3.39 0.27 1.54
C ALA A 49 1.86 0.27 1.64
N TYR A 50 1.18 -0.61 0.90
CA TYR A 50 -0.28 -0.78 0.92
C TYR A 50 -0.85 -1.13 2.30
N GLY A 51 -0.05 -1.77 3.15
CA GLY A 51 -0.43 -2.11 4.52
C GLY A 51 -0.51 -0.90 5.45
N HIS A 52 -0.01 0.26 5.00
CA HIS A 52 -0.04 1.51 5.77
C HIS A 52 -1.20 2.41 5.34
N ASN A 53 -1.50 3.39 6.20
CA ASN A 53 -2.45 4.44 5.86
C ASN A 53 -1.96 5.27 4.65
N TRP A 54 -2.88 6.02 4.04
CA TRP A 54 -2.59 6.76 2.81
C TRP A 54 -1.47 7.80 2.98
N ALA A 55 -1.45 8.55 4.09
CA ALA A 55 -0.39 9.52 4.37
C ALA A 55 1.01 8.86 4.40
N CYS A 56 1.15 7.69 5.03
CA CYS A 56 2.38 6.93 5.00
C CYS A 56 2.74 6.46 3.58
N GLN A 57 1.76 6.11 2.75
CA GLN A 57 2.00 5.77 1.35
C GLN A 57 2.51 6.98 0.54
N LEU A 58 1.98 8.17 0.77
CA LEU A 58 2.48 9.38 0.11
C LEU A 58 3.95 9.67 0.48
N VAL A 59 4.30 9.54 1.75
CA VAL A 59 5.62 9.94 2.28
C VAL A 59 6.71 8.88 2.07
N PHE A 60 6.37 7.59 2.18
CA PHE A 60 7.36 6.52 2.24
C PHE A 60 7.33 5.57 1.03
N HIS A 61 6.42 5.75 0.07
CA HIS A 61 6.37 4.88 -1.09
C HIS A 61 7.52 5.21 -2.09
N PRO A 62 8.32 4.24 -2.54
CA PRO A 62 9.48 4.44 -3.42
C PRO A 62 9.15 5.09 -4.77
N ARG A 63 7.89 4.95 -5.23
CA ARG A 63 7.42 5.59 -6.48
C ARG A 63 6.93 7.02 -6.31
N LYS A 64 6.71 7.47 -5.06
CA LYS A 64 6.21 8.82 -4.73
C LYS A 64 7.28 9.68 -4.07
N ARG A 65 8.27 9.03 -3.44
CA ARG A 65 9.39 9.66 -2.73
C ARG A 65 10.65 9.67 -3.59
N ASP A 66 11.34 10.80 -3.55
CA ASP A 66 12.63 11.02 -4.20
C ASP A 66 13.76 10.14 -3.66
N GLY A 67 14.73 9.82 -4.53
CA GLY A 67 15.92 9.06 -4.17
C GLY A 67 15.77 7.54 -4.17
N PHE A 68 14.72 6.99 -4.78
CA PHE A 68 14.48 5.54 -4.89
C PHE A 68 14.50 5.00 -6.33
N GLY A 69 14.48 5.86 -7.35
CA GLY A 69 14.45 5.41 -8.74
C GLY A 69 13.33 4.41 -9.00
N LEU A 70 13.65 3.29 -9.66
CA LEU A 70 12.70 2.22 -9.96
C LEU A 70 12.85 0.99 -9.03
N THR A 71 13.46 1.13 -7.86
CA THR A 71 13.55 0.02 -6.91
C THR A 71 12.19 -0.41 -6.36
N ASP A 72 12.01 -1.71 -6.13
CA ASP A 72 10.85 -2.30 -5.46
C ASP A 72 11.05 -2.43 -3.94
N GLY A 73 12.29 -2.30 -3.48
CA GLY A 73 12.66 -2.48 -2.08
C GLY A 73 12.69 -3.91 -1.58
N GLU A 74 12.72 -4.90 -2.46
CA GLU A 74 12.77 -6.32 -2.08
C GLU A 74 14.20 -6.90 -2.05
N GLY A 75 15.22 -6.05 -2.02
CA GLY A 75 16.63 -6.50 -2.02
C GLY A 75 16.93 -7.46 -0.87
N CYS A 76 16.54 -7.10 0.35
CA CYS A 76 16.72 -7.93 1.53
C CYS A 76 15.93 -9.24 1.41
N GLU A 77 14.68 -9.21 0.97
CA GLU A 77 13.84 -10.39 0.78
C GLU A 77 14.44 -11.36 -0.24
N ARG A 78 14.96 -10.85 -1.36
CA ARG A 78 15.66 -11.64 -2.37
C ARG A 78 16.89 -12.33 -1.78
N PHE A 79 17.68 -11.59 -0.99
CA PHE A 79 18.83 -12.14 -0.28
C PHE A 79 18.43 -13.24 0.71
N TRP A 80 17.45 -12.97 1.59
CA TRP A 80 16.94 -13.96 2.54
C TRP A 80 16.41 -15.22 1.84
N SER A 81 15.75 -15.06 0.69
CA SER A 81 15.30 -16.17 -0.15
C SER A 81 16.47 -17.01 -0.68
N ALA A 82 17.55 -16.36 -1.14
CA ALA A 82 18.72 -17.04 -1.69
C ALA A 82 19.45 -17.90 -0.64
N ILE A 83 19.55 -17.42 0.60
CA ILE A 83 20.22 -18.15 1.69
C ILE A 83 19.28 -19.09 2.47
N ARG A 84 17.98 -19.07 2.19
CA ARG A 84 16.97 -19.85 2.92
C ARG A 84 17.32 -21.34 3.03
N ARG A 85 17.92 -21.91 1.99
CA ARG A 85 18.33 -23.34 1.95
C ARG A 85 19.32 -23.72 3.05
N LEU A 86 20.06 -22.76 3.60
CA LEU A 86 21.02 -22.98 4.67
C LEU A 86 20.33 -23.17 6.03
N ILE A 87 19.09 -22.70 6.20
CA ILE A 87 18.40 -22.68 7.49
C ILE A 87 18.34 -24.07 8.17
N PRO A 88 17.95 -25.17 7.51
CA PRO A 88 17.88 -26.49 8.15
C PRO A 88 19.22 -26.96 8.72
N GLY A 89 20.32 -26.83 7.95
CA GLY A 89 21.65 -27.27 8.39
C GLY A 89 22.27 -26.36 9.44
N LEU A 90 22.03 -25.04 9.34
CA LEU A 90 22.61 -24.07 10.28
C LEU A 90 21.90 -24.02 11.63
N ARG A 91 20.66 -24.52 11.72
CA ARG A 91 19.92 -24.63 12.99
C ARG A 91 20.60 -25.58 13.97
N VAL A 92 21.22 -26.65 13.48
CA VAL A 92 21.92 -27.67 14.28
C VAL A 92 23.44 -27.44 14.34
N SER A 93 23.95 -26.39 13.68
CA SER A 93 25.36 -26.04 13.67
C SER A 93 25.73 -25.08 14.82
N GLY A 94 26.96 -25.19 15.32
CA GLY A 94 27.53 -24.25 16.29
C GLY A 94 27.69 -22.84 15.72
N PHE A 95 27.84 -21.85 16.61
CA PHE A 95 27.88 -20.42 16.28
C PHE A 95 28.90 -20.06 15.18
N HIS A 96 30.17 -20.44 15.36
CA HIS A 96 31.23 -20.12 14.40
C HIS A 96 31.01 -20.78 13.04
N ARG A 97 30.52 -22.02 13.01
CA ARG A 97 30.20 -22.71 11.76
C ARG A 97 29.06 -22.01 11.03
N ARG A 98 28.05 -21.54 11.75
CA ARG A 98 26.95 -20.76 11.17
C ARG A 98 27.47 -19.49 10.50
N LEU A 99 28.30 -18.73 11.21
CA LEU A 99 28.88 -17.50 10.69
C LEU A 99 29.70 -17.77 9.43
N PHE A 100 30.64 -18.72 9.49
CA PHE A 100 31.48 -19.09 8.34
C PHE A 100 30.67 -19.52 7.10
N VAL A 101 29.65 -20.37 7.27
CA VAL A 101 28.86 -20.85 6.13
C VAL A 101 28.00 -19.73 5.52
N ILE A 102 27.47 -18.82 6.34
CA ILE A 102 26.74 -17.65 5.83
C ILE A 102 27.69 -16.75 5.06
N ASP A 103 28.84 -16.43 5.63
CA ASP A 103 29.87 -15.58 5.04
C ASP A 103 30.33 -16.10 3.67
N GLN A 104 30.72 -17.37 3.60
CA GLN A 104 31.10 -18.02 2.34
C GLN A 104 29.97 -18.02 1.30
N GLN A 105 28.71 -18.17 1.73
CA GLN A 105 27.58 -18.10 0.82
C GLN A 105 27.35 -16.67 0.30
N VAL A 106 27.56 -15.65 1.14
CA VAL A 106 27.50 -14.23 0.75
C VAL A 106 28.59 -13.92 -0.27
N ASP A 107 29.84 -14.32 0.01
CA ASP A 107 30.98 -14.14 -0.89
C ASP A 107 30.72 -14.77 -2.27
N PHE A 108 30.24 -16.02 -2.27
CA PHE A 108 29.87 -16.69 -3.52
C PHE A 108 28.80 -15.93 -4.31
N MET A 109 27.76 -15.45 -3.64
CA MET A 109 26.69 -14.69 -4.29
C MET A 109 27.19 -13.36 -4.84
N GLN A 110 28.08 -12.67 -4.10
CA GLN A 110 28.69 -11.43 -4.55
C GLN A 110 29.56 -11.67 -5.79
N ALA A 111 30.47 -12.65 -5.74
CA ALA A 111 31.33 -12.99 -6.88
C ALA A 111 30.51 -13.35 -8.13
N HIS A 112 29.48 -14.18 -7.98
CA HIS A 112 28.59 -14.53 -9.09
C HIS A 112 27.78 -13.32 -9.59
N GLY A 113 27.34 -12.45 -8.68
CA GLY A 113 26.63 -11.21 -9.01
C GLY A 113 27.49 -10.25 -9.84
N MET A 114 28.76 -10.10 -9.48
CA MET A 114 29.71 -9.23 -10.19
C MET A 114 29.88 -9.65 -11.66
N TRP A 115 30.00 -10.94 -11.95
CA TRP A 115 30.08 -11.45 -13.33
C TRP A 115 28.84 -11.10 -14.18
N GLY A 116 27.66 -11.00 -13.55
CA GLY A 116 26.41 -10.65 -14.21
C GLY A 116 26.05 -9.16 -14.19
N LEU A 117 26.85 -8.32 -13.52
CA LEU A 117 26.47 -6.95 -13.18
C LEU A 117 26.22 -6.09 -14.42
N GLY A 118 27.10 -6.14 -15.42
CA GLY A 118 26.94 -5.37 -16.66
C GLY A 118 25.65 -5.72 -17.42
N LYS A 119 25.33 -7.03 -17.53
CA LYS A 119 24.08 -7.49 -18.15
C LYS A 119 22.85 -7.05 -17.36
N TRP A 120 22.95 -7.05 -16.02
CA TRP A 120 21.88 -6.58 -15.15
C TRP A 120 21.65 -5.08 -15.29
N LEU A 121 22.71 -4.26 -15.29
CA LEU A 121 22.65 -2.81 -15.50
C LEU A 121 22.04 -2.47 -16.86
N LEU A 122 22.47 -3.14 -17.93
CA LEU A 122 21.89 -2.94 -19.27
C LEU A 122 20.38 -3.24 -19.31
N LYS A 123 19.97 -4.35 -18.68
CA LYS A 123 18.55 -4.69 -18.58
C LYS A 123 17.77 -3.59 -17.84
N ARG A 124 18.27 -3.14 -16.68
CA ARG A 124 17.64 -2.08 -15.90
C ARG A 124 17.58 -0.76 -16.65
N HIS A 125 18.63 -0.41 -17.38
CA HIS A 125 18.68 0.79 -18.22
C HIS A 125 17.56 0.74 -19.28
N ASN A 126 17.43 -0.37 -19.99
CA ASN A 126 16.42 -0.50 -21.05
C ASN A 126 14.99 -0.49 -20.48
N GLU A 127 14.77 -1.13 -19.32
CA GLU A 127 13.50 -1.06 -18.60
C GLU A 127 13.16 0.39 -18.21
N ALA A 128 14.10 1.11 -17.59
CA ALA A 128 13.91 2.49 -17.17
C ALA A 128 13.69 3.43 -18.35
N LYS A 129 14.48 3.28 -19.42
CA LYS A 129 14.37 4.08 -20.64
C LYS A 129 13.01 3.88 -21.32
N THR A 130 12.63 2.64 -21.60
CA THR A 130 11.36 2.32 -22.26
C THR A 130 10.17 2.84 -21.46
N ARG A 131 10.21 2.66 -20.14
CA ARG A 131 9.16 3.13 -19.24
C ARG A 131 9.09 4.66 -19.18
N GLY A 132 10.24 5.32 -19.09
CA GLY A 132 10.34 6.78 -19.10
C GLY A 132 9.85 7.39 -20.42
N GLU A 133 10.23 6.82 -21.56
CA GLU A 133 9.78 7.26 -22.89
C GLU A 133 8.27 7.08 -23.05
N ALA A 134 7.71 5.95 -22.59
CA ALA A 134 6.27 5.72 -22.61
C ALA A 134 5.51 6.72 -21.72
N ALA A 135 6.04 7.05 -20.54
CA ALA A 135 5.45 8.05 -19.66
C ALA A 135 5.53 9.46 -20.30
N ALA A 136 6.70 9.84 -20.81
CA ALA A 136 6.92 11.12 -21.48
C ALA A 136 6.00 11.30 -22.69
N ALA A 137 5.88 10.28 -23.55
CA ALA A 137 4.98 10.33 -24.70
C ALA A 137 3.52 10.60 -24.30
N ARG A 138 3.06 10.11 -23.15
CA ARG A 138 1.70 10.38 -22.63
C ARG A 138 1.59 11.73 -21.94
N LEU A 139 2.68 12.24 -21.36
CA LEU A 139 2.78 13.59 -20.81
C LEU A 139 2.89 14.67 -21.89
N ASP A 140 3.33 14.32 -23.10
CA ASP A 140 3.49 15.28 -24.21
C ASP A 140 2.24 15.34 -25.12
N ASN A 141 1.35 14.35 -25.03
CA ASN A 141 0.22 14.19 -25.94
C ASN A 141 -1.14 14.14 -25.23
N GLY A 142 -2.19 14.48 -25.97
CA GLY A 142 -3.57 14.32 -25.52
C GLY A 142 -3.98 15.30 -24.40
N PRO A 143 -5.06 15.00 -23.64
CA PRO A 143 -5.58 15.90 -22.62
C PRO A 143 -4.60 16.10 -21.45
N VAL A 144 -3.79 15.09 -21.12
CA VAL A 144 -2.75 15.19 -20.09
C VAL A 144 -1.64 16.15 -20.52
N GLY A 145 -1.20 16.09 -21.79
CA GLY A 145 -0.18 17.01 -22.30
C GLY A 145 -0.62 18.46 -22.34
N ALA A 146 -1.91 18.74 -22.50
CA ALA A 146 -2.45 20.10 -22.44
C ALA A 146 -2.34 20.75 -21.05
N ILE A 147 -2.31 19.95 -19.97
CA ILE A 147 -2.11 20.44 -18.59
C ILE A 147 -0.64 20.83 -18.39
N GLY A 148 0.28 20.01 -18.90
CA GLY A 148 1.72 20.26 -18.82
C GLY A 148 2.35 19.87 -17.48
N ARG A 149 3.67 19.59 -17.50
CA ARG A 149 4.41 19.06 -16.35
C ARG A 149 4.46 20.03 -15.15
N THR A 150 4.47 21.34 -15.40
CA THR A 150 4.52 22.36 -14.35
C THR A 150 3.25 22.35 -13.52
N GLU A 151 2.09 22.44 -14.17
CA GLU A 151 0.81 22.41 -13.46
C GLU A 151 0.59 21.05 -12.77
N LEU A 152 0.97 19.94 -13.40
CA LEU A 152 0.90 18.62 -12.74
C LEU A 152 1.77 18.55 -11.48
N ALA A 153 2.94 19.20 -11.47
CA ALA A 153 3.80 19.28 -10.28
C ALA A 153 3.15 20.12 -9.17
N GLU A 154 2.53 21.25 -9.51
CA GLU A 154 1.80 22.08 -8.55
C GLU A 154 0.60 21.34 -7.95
N GLN A 155 -0.13 20.59 -8.78
CA GLN A 155 -1.25 19.76 -8.34
C GLN A 155 -0.79 18.61 -7.42
N TRP A 156 0.37 18.01 -7.68
CA TRP A 156 0.98 17.02 -6.79
C TRP A 156 1.37 17.62 -5.43
N GLU A 157 2.02 18.78 -5.41
CA GLU A 157 2.39 19.46 -4.17
C GLU A 157 1.16 19.93 -3.37
N ALA A 158 0.12 20.39 -4.06
CA ALA A 158 -1.16 20.71 -3.44
C ALA A 158 -1.78 19.46 -2.80
N GLN A 159 -1.76 18.32 -3.48
CA GLN A 159 -2.22 17.05 -2.93
C GLN A 159 -1.43 16.66 -1.68
N LEU A 160 -0.10 16.71 -1.72
CA LEU A 160 0.74 16.39 -0.57
C LEU A 160 0.44 17.32 0.60
N THR A 161 0.36 18.63 0.36
CA THR A 161 0.09 19.63 1.39
C THR A 161 -1.25 19.37 2.06
N THR A 162 -2.33 19.16 1.30
CA THR A 162 -3.66 18.90 1.85
C THR A 162 -3.74 17.57 2.59
N GLN A 163 -3.13 16.50 2.05
CA GLN A 163 -3.28 15.15 2.60
C GLN A 163 -2.28 14.82 3.72
N LEU A 164 -1.21 15.60 3.86
CA LEU A 164 -0.21 15.50 4.93
C LEU A 164 -0.39 16.54 6.03
N GLN A 165 -1.24 17.57 5.81
CA GLN A 165 -1.69 18.42 6.90
C GLN A 165 -2.28 17.55 8.01
N THR A 166 -1.68 17.64 9.19
CA THR A 166 -2.25 17.04 10.39
C THR A 166 -3.62 17.67 10.61
N LEU A 167 -4.65 16.84 10.74
CA LEU A 167 -5.99 17.28 11.10
C LEU A 167 -5.89 18.29 12.26
N PRO A 168 -6.62 19.42 12.22
CA PRO A 168 -6.61 20.40 13.29
C PRO A 168 -6.83 19.70 14.64
N ARG A 169 -6.21 20.25 15.69
CA ARG A 169 -6.21 19.71 17.06
C ARG A 169 -7.63 19.24 17.41
N GLN A 170 -7.72 18.00 17.93
CA GLN A 170 -8.98 17.27 18.19
C GLN A 170 -10.07 18.09 18.92
N SER A 171 -9.73 19.19 19.58
CA SER A 171 -10.66 20.06 20.31
C SER A 171 -11.64 20.84 19.42
N GLU A 172 -11.26 21.28 18.22
CA GLU A 172 -12.17 22.08 17.37
C GLU A 172 -13.20 21.23 16.60
N SER A 173 -12.83 20.02 16.19
CA SER A 173 -13.69 19.11 15.41
C SER A 173 -14.29 17.95 16.22
N ALA A 174 -14.16 17.96 17.55
CA ALA A 174 -14.62 16.87 18.42
C ALA A 174 -16.12 16.57 18.27
N GLY A 175 -16.93 17.63 18.15
CA GLY A 175 -18.38 17.51 17.98
C GLY A 175 -18.77 16.85 16.66
N ASP A 176 -18.13 17.23 15.56
CA ASP A 176 -18.38 16.65 14.23
C ASP A 176 -17.90 15.21 14.15
N LYS A 177 -16.75 14.90 14.77
CA LYS A 177 -16.27 13.53 14.90
C LYS A 177 -17.22 12.66 15.74
N ALA A 178 -17.77 13.18 16.84
CA ALA A 178 -18.75 12.46 17.65
C ALA A 178 -20.05 12.20 16.89
N ILE A 179 -20.51 13.17 16.08
CA ILE A 179 -21.66 13.00 15.17
C ILE A 179 -21.37 11.92 14.12
N ASP A 180 -20.19 11.96 13.49
CA ASP A 180 -19.74 10.95 12.54
C ASP A 180 -19.73 9.55 13.18
N ASP A 181 -19.20 9.40 14.40
CA ASP A 181 -19.16 8.14 15.14
C ASP A 181 -20.57 7.60 15.44
N VAL A 182 -21.51 8.47 15.87
CA VAL A 182 -22.92 8.11 16.07
C VAL A 182 -23.56 7.65 14.76
N MET A 183 -23.28 8.33 13.66
CA MET A 183 -23.83 8.01 12.35
C MET A 183 -23.24 6.71 11.78
N LEU A 184 -21.94 6.45 11.98
CA LEU A 184 -21.28 5.18 11.64
C LEU A 184 -21.90 4.01 12.41
N ALA A 185 -22.16 4.18 13.70
CA ALA A 185 -22.83 3.17 14.53
C ALA A 185 -24.27 2.89 14.06
N LEU A 186 -25.01 3.92 13.65
CA LEU A 186 -26.34 3.76 13.05
C LEU A 186 -26.30 3.00 11.74
N GLY A 187 -25.34 3.31 10.89
CA GLY A 187 -25.12 2.57 9.65
C GLY A 187 -24.87 1.09 9.86
N ARG A 188 -24.05 0.76 10.86
CA ARG A 188 -23.82 -0.64 11.28
C ARG A 188 -25.10 -1.29 11.78
N LEU A 189 -25.89 -0.58 12.58
CA LEU A 189 -27.15 -1.09 13.09
C LEU A 189 -28.14 -1.43 11.96
N ASP A 190 -28.24 -0.58 10.94
CA ASP A 190 -29.12 -0.82 9.79
C ASP A 190 -28.67 -2.01 8.94
N GLU A 191 -27.36 -2.17 8.72
CA GLU A 191 -26.80 -3.37 8.07
C GLU A 191 -27.10 -4.65 8.86
N LEU A 192 -26.86 -4.66 10.17
CA LEU A 192 -27.11 -5.83 11.01
C LEU A 192 -28.59 -6.19 11.06
N LYS A 193 -29.49 -5.19 11.06
CA LYS A 193 -30.94 -5.42 10.94
C LYS A 193 -31.31 -6.05 9.60
N ALA A 194 -30.70 -5.61 8.50
CA ALA A 194 -30.90 -6.22 7.19
C ALA A 194 -30.37 -7.66 7.14
N GLU A 195 -29.20 -7.93 7.73
CA GLU A 195 -28.62 -9.27 7.84
C GLU A 195 -29.51 -10.19 8.70
N LYS A 196 -30.00 -9.70 9.85
CA LYS A 196 -31.00 -10.41 10.67
C LYS A 196 -32.26 -10.76 9.86
N LYS A 197 -32.79 -9.82 9.07
CA LYS A 197 -33.97 -10.05 8.23
C LYS A 197 -33.72 -11.15 7.20
N GLU A 198 -32.55 -11.17 6.59
CA GLU A 198 -32.16 -12.19 5.61
C GLU A 198 -31.94 -13.56 6.28
N CYS A 199 -31.27 -13.62 7.43
CA CYS A 199 -31.15 -14.84 8.23
C CYS A 199 -32.52 -15.40 8.63
N ASN A 200 -33.44 -14.56 9.10
CA ASN A 200 -34.80 -14.96 9.41
C ASN A 200 -35.54 -15.50 8.17
N LYS A 201 -35.38 -14.85 7.01
CA LYS A 201 -35.99 -15.31 5.74
C LYS A 201 -35.46 -16.67 5.30
N LYS A 202 -34.18 -16.96 5.54
CA LYS A 202 -33.57 -18.28 5.29
C LYS A 202 -34.11 -19.32 6.26
N LEU A 203 -34.22 -18.97 7.54
CA LEU A 203 -34.77 -19.85 8.58
C LEU A 203 -36.29 -20.10 8.44
N LEU A 204 -37.03 -19.20 7.79
CA LEU A 204 -38.41 -19.45 7.35
C LEU A 204 -38.53 -20.50 6.23
N ARG A 205 -37.42 -20.86 5.58
CA ARG A 205 -37.34 -21.86 4.50
C ARG A 205 -36.47 -23.05 4.90
N VAL A 206 -36.49 -23.41 6.19
CA VAL A 206 -35.68 -24.53 6.76
C VAL A 206 -35.93 -25.86 6.05
N GLU A 207 -37.15 -26.09 5.55
CA GLU A 207 -37.49 -27.31 4.79
C GLU A 207 -36.67 -27.51 3.51
N LYS A 208 -36.03 -26.45 3.00
CA LYS A 208 -35.17 -26.47 1.80
C LYS A 208 -33.66 -26.48 2.14
N LEU A 209 -33.31 -26.52 3.42
CA LEU A 209 -31.94 -26.45 3.91
C LEU A 209 -31.52 -27.80 4.49
N THR A 210 -30.23 -28.12 4.36
CA THR A 210 -29.66 -29.26 5.09
C THR A 210 -29.58 -28.95 6.59
N PRO A 211 -29.54 -29.97 7.48
CA PRO A 211 -29.42 -29.76 8.92
C PRO A 211 -28.20 -28.91 9.31
N THR A 212 -27.09 -29.05 8.58
CA THR A 212 -25.88 -28.24 8.73
C THR A 212 -26.10 -26.78 8.34
N GLU A 213 -26.75 -26.50 7.20
CA GLU A 213 -27.04 -25.12 6.76
C GLU A 213 -28.04 -24.41 7.68
N ALA A 214 -29.01 -25.15 8.23
CA ALA A 214 -29.96 -24.61 9.20
C ALA A 214 -29.25 -24.22 10.51
N SER A 215 -28.35 -25.07 11.01
CA SER A 215 -27.55 -24.80 12.21
C SER A 215 -26.58 -23.63 12.02
N GLU A 216 -25.93 -23.51 10.87
CA GLU A 216 -25.09 -22.36 10.52
C GLU A 216 -25.90 -21.06 10.44
N ALA A 217 -27.08 -21.09 9.81
CA ALA A 217 -27.97 -19.92 9.72
C ALA A 217 -28.45 -19.46 11.10
N GLN A 218 -28.74 -20.41 12.00
CA GLN A 218 -29.18 -20.12 13.37
C GLN A 218 -28.04 -19.56 14.23
N SER A 219 -26.84 -20.15 14.14
CA SER A 219 -25.64 -19.62 14.80
C SER A 219 -25.32 -18.20 14.34
N ARG A 220 -25.47 -17.92 13.04
CA ARG A 220 -25.28 -16.59 12.47
C ARG A 220 -26.33 -15.59 12.94
N LEU A 221 -27.59 -16.03 13.10
CA LEU A 221 -28.65 -15.19 13.65
C LEU A 221 -28.31 -14.75 15.08
N ILE A 222 -27.93 -15.69 15.96
CA ILE A 222 -27.55 -15.40 17.35
C ILE A 222 -26.39 -14.41 17.41
N ALA A 223 -25.33 -14.65 16.63
CA ALA A 223 -24.18 -13.74 16.57
C ALA A 223 -24.58 -12.34 16.10
N THR A 224 -25.45 -12.24 15.09
CA THR A 224 -25.96 -10.95 14.58
C THR A 224 -26.80 -10.22 15.63
N GLU A 225 -27.61 -10.93 16.41
CA GLU A 225 -28.43 -10.34 17.48
C GLU A 225 -27.59 -9.80 18.64
N ASP A 226 -26.55 -10.54 19.04
CA ASP A 226 -25.58 -10.07 20.03
C ASP A 226 -24.84 -8.83 19.54
N GLU A 227 -24.45 -8.79 18.27
CA GLU A 227 -23.77 -7.64 17.68
C GLU A 227 -24.70 -6.42 17.55
N ILE A 228 -26.00 -6.62 17.26
CA ILE A 228 -27.03 -5.58 17.32
C ILE A 228 -27.12 -5.02 18.75
N ARG A 229 -27.13 -5.90 19.76
CA ARG A 229 -27.22 -5.49 21.17
C ARG A 229 -26.02 -4.62 21.56
N ARG A 230 -24.80 -5.07 21.25
CA ARG A 230 -23.56 -4.31 21.52
C ARG A 230 -23.55 -2.97 20.79
N THR A 231 -23.91 -2.97 19.51
CA THR A 231 -23.93 -1.75 18.70
C THR A 231 -24.93 -0.73 19.26
N LYS A 232 -26.11 -1.17 19.73
CA LYS A 232 -27.09 -0.28 20.38
C LYS A 232 -26.54 0.37 21.65
N VAL A 233 -25.86 -0.40 22.51
CA VAL A 233 -25.22 0.14 23.73
C VAL A 233 -24.14 1.16 23.37
N THR A 234 -23.29 0.86 22.39
CA THR A 234 -22.30 1.83 21.89
C THR A 234 -22.98 3.11 21.38
N LEU A 235 -24.13 2.98 20.72
CA LEU A 235 -24.90 4.10 20.18
C LEU A 235 -25.51 4.96 21.28
N GLU A 236 -25.99 4.35 22.36
CA GLU A 236 -26.47 5.07 23.55
C GLU A 236 -25.33 5.85 24.21
N ASN A 237 -24.17 5.21 24.41
CA ASN A 237 -22.99 5.86 24.99
C ASN A 237 -22.47 7.01 24.14
N LEU A 238 -22.42 6.84 22.81
CA LEU A 238 -22.00 7.91 21.90
C LEU A 238 -23.01 9.05 21.88
N ARG A 239 -24.31 8.77 22.02
CA ARG A 239 -25.35 9.80 22.10
C ARG A 239 -25.31 10.58 23.40
N THR A 240 -25.10 9.92 24.54
CA THR A 240 -24.98 10.60 25.83
C THR A 240 -23.71 11.44 25.92
N ALA A 241 -22.67 11.07 25.17
CA ALA A 241 -21.43 11.83 25.03
C ALA A 241 -21.54 13.02 24.05
N LEU A 242 -22.64 13.20 23.31
CA LEU A 242 -22.84 14.36 22.44
C LEU A 242 -23.10 15.61 23.29
N GLY A 243 -22.27 16.64 23.13
CA GLY A 243 -22.55 17.97 23.69
C GLY A 243 -23.81 18.61 23.07
N ALA A 244 -24.38 19.62 23.74
CA ALA A 244 -25.66 20.24 23.35
C ALA A 244 -25.71 20.74 21.89
N GLY A 245 -24.64 21.40 21.42
CA GLY A 245 -24.57 21.87 20.03
C GLY A 245 -24.48 20.73 19.00
N ALA A 246 -23.77 19.65 19.33
CA ALA A 246 -23.65 18.48 18.47
C ALA A 246 -24.95 17.65 18.43
N ALA A 247 -25.69 17.60 19.55
CA ALA A 247 -27.00 16.95 19.64
C ALA A 247 -28.06 17.66 18.77
N GLN A 248 -28.05 19.00 18.74
CA GLN A 248 -28.96 19.79 17.90
C GLN A 248 -28.65 19.62 16.40
N LYS A 249 -27.36 19.62 16.04
CA LYS A 249 -26.89 19.31 14.67
C LYS A 249 -27.29 17.88 14.28
N TRP A 250 -27.10 16.90 15.17
CA TRP A 250 -27.53 15.52 14.97
C TRP A 250 -29.03 15.38 14.68
N GLU A 251 -29.90 16.06 15.45
CA GLU A 251 -31.35 15.95 15.26
C GLU A 251 -31.80 16.49 13.89
N SER A 252 -31.11 17.51 13.37
CA SER A 252 -31.34 18.01 12.00
C SER A 252 -30.90 17.04 10.91
N LEU A 253 -29.86 16.23 11.15
CA LEU A 253 -29.25 15.34 10.14
C LEU A 253 -29.85 13.93 10.16
N ARG A 254 -30.41 13.47 11.29
CA ARG A 254 -30.97 12.11 11.48
C ARG A 254 -32.07 11.75 10.48
N GLY A 255 -32.87 12.72 10.06
CA GLY A 255 -34.00 12.52 9.14
C GLY A 255 -33.59 12.34 7.67
N ASP A 256 -32.39 12.79 7.29
CA ASP A 256 -31.98 12.83 5.90
C ASP A 256 -31.55 11.43 5.40
N ALA A 257 -32.29 10.91 4.42
CA ALA A 257 -31.99 9.63 3.78
C ALA A 257 -30.67 9.68 2.99
N TYR A 258 -30.31 10.84 2.44
CA TYR A 258 -29.09 11.03 1.66
C TYR A 258 -27.85 10.98 2.56
N LEU A 259 -27.88 11.70 3.70
CA LEU A 259 -26.78 11.68 4.66
C LEU A 259 -26.55 10.28 5.24
N ARG A 260 -27.61 9.54 5.56
CA ARG A 260 -27.48 8.14 5.99
C ARG A 260 -26.80 7.26 4.93
N ALA A 261 -27.23 7.35 3.67
CA ALA A 261 -26.61 6.60 2.58
C ALA A 261 -25.13 6.96 2.40
N ARG A 262 -24.80 8.26 2.48
CA ARG A 262 -23.43 8.77 2.37
C ARG A 262 -22.50 8.28 3.48
N ILE A 263 -22.98 8.23 4.72
CA ILE A 263 -22.17 7.79 5.86
C ILE A 263 -21.97 6.28 5.82
N ASN A 264 -23.01 5.54 5.44
CA ASN A 264 -22.89 4.10 5.19
C ASN A 264 -21.84 3.83 4.09
N ALA A 265 -21.83 4.65 3.03
CA ALA A 265 -20.84 4.54 1.97
C ALA A 265 -19.41 4.85 2.49
N ARG A 266 -19.23 5.91 3.29
CA ARG A 266 -17.94 6.26 3.92
C ARG A 266 -17.43 5.13 4.82
N ARG A 267 -18.29 4.57 5.66
CA ARG A 267 -17.99 3.42 6.52
C ARG A 267 -17.56 2.21 5.70
N LEU A 268 -18.39 1.83 4.73
CA LEU A 268 -18.19 0.63 3.95
C LEU A 268 -16.92 0.73 3.11
N ARG A 269 -16.57 1.92 2.63
CA ARG A 269 -15.28 2.20 1.98
C ARG A 269 -14.09 1.98 2.91
N ALA A 270 -14.16 2.42 4.17
CA ALA A 270 -13.12 2.13 5.16
C ALA A 270 -12.99 0.63 5.46
N VAL A 271 -14.11 -0.09 5.55
CA VAL A 271 -14.13 -1.55 5.71
C VAL A 271 -13.54 -2.27 4.50
N ILE A 272 -13.84 -1.82 3.27
CA ILE A 272 -13.27 -2.37 2.04
C ILE A 272 -11.74 -2.20 2.06
N ARG A 273 -11.22 -1.01 2.42
CA ARG A 273 -9.76 -0.79 2.55
C ARG A 273 -9.11 -1.78 3.52
N SER A 274 -9.67 -1.92 4.73
CA SER A 274 -9.13 -2.85 5.73
C SER A 274 -9.18 -4.31 5.27
N SER A 275 -10.25 -4.69 4.56
CA SER A 275 -10.41 -6.03 3.99
C SER A 275 -9.40 -6.29 2.86
N LEU A 276 -9.14 -5.29 1.99
CA LEU A 276 -8.12 -5.37 0.93
C LEU A 276 -6.70 -5.50 1.50
N GLN A 277 -6.38 -4.72 2.53
CA GLN A 277 -5.10 -4.83 3.24
C GLN A 277 -4.91 -6.23 3.83
N SER A 278 -5.91 -6.72 4.55
CA SER A 278 -5.90 -8.08 5.14
C SER A 278 -5.75 -9.17 4.07
N HIS A 279 -6.49 -9.05 2.96
CA HIS A 279 -6.40 -9.99 1.85
C HIS A 279 -4.98 -10.06 1.25
N LYS A 280 -4.31 -8.91 1.11
CA LYS A 280 -2.94 -8.86 0.58
C LYS A 280 -1.94 -9.55 1.51
N PHE A 281 -1.97 -9.27 2.81
CA PHE A 281 -1.05 -9.90 3.76
C PHE A 281 -1.21 -11.43 3.79
N GLU A 282 -2.43 -11.92 3.65
CA GLU A 282 -2.70 -13.35 3.57
C GLU A 282 -2.23 -13.97 2.26
N ARG A 283 -2.44 -13.29 1.14
CA ARG A 283 -1.90 -13.73 -0.16
C ARG A 283 -0.37 -13.76 -0.14
N GLU A 284 0.30 -12.80 0.48
CA GLU A 284 1.75 -12.85 0.66
C GLU A 284 2.17 -14.03 1.55
N LYS A 285 1.43 -14.31 2.63
CA LYS A 285 1.68 -15.49 3.47
C LYS A 285 1.50 -16.79 2.69
N LEU A 286 0.50 -16.85 1.82
CA LEU A 286 0.24 -17.97 0.90
C LEU A 286 1.38 -18.14 -0.11
N GLU A 287 1.81 -17.07 -0.78
CA GLU A 287 2.91 -17.11 -1.75
C GLU A 287 4.23 -17.55 -1.08
N ARG A 288 4.50 -17.08 0.16
CA ARG A 288 5.63 -17.54 0.96
C ARG A 288 5.51 -19.01 1.35
N SER A 289 4.33 -19.47 1.80
CA SER A 289 4.10 -20.89 2.12
C SER A 289 4.24 -21.78 0.90
N TYR A 290 3.69 -21.36 -0.24
CA TYR A 290 3.75 -22.05 -1.52
C TYR A 290 5.19 -22.19 -2.01
N ARG A 291 5.97 -21.09 -2.05
CA ARG A 291 7.42 -21.14 -2.37
C ARG A 291 8.20 -21.99 -1.37
N ASN A 292 7.73 -22.06 -0.12
CA ASN A 292 8.35 -22.86 0.91
C ASN A 292 8.07 -24.36 0.78
N GLN A 293 6.88 -24.75 0.32
CA GLN A 293 6.40 -26.12 0.18
C GLN A 293 6.64 -26.72 -1.22
N VAL A 294 6.72 -25.94 -2.31
CA VAL A 294 7.09 -26.49 -3.65
C VAL A 294 8.50 -27.10 -3.66
N MET A 295 9.37 -26.69 -2.74
CA MET A 295 10.70 -27.32 -2.54
C MET A 295 10.66 -28.58 -1.66
N ARG A 296 9.49 -28.95 -1.12
CA ARG A 296 9.24 -30.21 -0.40
C ARG A 296 8.07 -30.91 -1.10
N ALA A 297 8.38 -31.74 -2.08
CA ALA A 297 7.36 -32.50 -2.79
C ALA A 297 6.42 -33.24 -1.81
N ALA A 298 5.13 -33.26 -2.18
CA ALA A 298 3.98 -33.93 -1.57
C ALA A 298 3.29 -33.22 -0.39
N GLU A 299 2.35 -32.31 -0.69
CA GLU A 299 1.15 -32.08 0.15
C GLU A 299 0.09 -31.21 -0.56
N GLN A 300 -0.64 -31.77 -1.52
CA GLN A 300 -1.72 -31.04 -2.23
C GLN A 300 -2.95 -30.73 -1.34
N LYS A 301 -3.07 -31.34 -0.15
CA LYS A 301 -4.30 -31.33 0.67
C LYS A 301 -4.44 -30.11 1.61
N GLU A 302 -3.35 -29.53 2.10
CA GLU A 302 -3.41 -28.29 2.89
C GLU A 302 -3.66 -27.04 2.04
N HIS A 303 -3.38 -27.13 0.74
CA HIS A 303 -3.48 -26.01 -0.20
C HIS A 303 -4.91 -25.67 -0.65
N SER A 304 -5.83 -26.63 -0.64
CA SER A 304 -7.23 -26.38 -1.01
C SER A 304 -7.93 -25.49 0.03
N GLN A 305 -7.75 -25.78 1.32
CA GLN A 305 -8.42 -25.06 2.41
C GLN A 305 -8.01 -23.58 2.45
N VAL A 306 -6.73 -23.27 2.23
CA VAL A 306 -6.24 -21.88 2.25
C VAL A 306 -6.59 -21.15 0.94
N LYS A 307 -6.56 -21.82 -0.21
CA LYS A 307 -7.05 -21.26 -1.48
C LYS A 307 -8.55 -20.94 -1.41
N ASP A 308 -9.33 -21.79 -0.77
CA ASP A 308 -10.75 -21.55 -0.51
C ASP A 308 -10.97 -20.36 0.44
N LEU A 309 -10.12 -20.17 1.45
CA LEU A 309 -10.17 -18.99 2.32
C LEU A 309 -9.88 -17.69 1.54
N VAL A 310 -8.89 -17.69 0.66
CA VAL A 310 -8.57 -16.54 -0.22
C VAL A 310 -9.77 -16.24 -1.13
N HIS A 311 -10.30 -17.23 -1.84
CA HIS A 311 -11.47 -17.03 -2.71
C HIS A 311 -12.74 -16.63 -1.95
N ARG A 312 -12.97 -17.13 -0.74
CA ARG A 312 -14.08 -16.71 0.13
C ARG A 312 -13.94 -15.23 0.49
N ARG A 313 -12.72 -14.75 0.78
CA ARG A 313 -12.48 -13.33 1.06
C ARG A 313 -12.62 -12.44 -0.16
N GLU A 314 -12.14 -12.87 -1.32
CA GLU A 314 -12.39 -12.15 -2.59
C GLU A 314 -13.90 -11.99 -2.84
N LYS A 315 -14.68 -13.06 -2.64
CA LYS A 315 -16.15 -13.01 -2.73
C LYS A 315 -16.77 -12.05 -1.70
N ASN A 316 -16.25 -12.02 -0.48
CA ASN A 316 -16.71 -11.10 0.57
C ASN A 316 -16.42 -9.64 0.22
N VAL A 317 -15.21 -9.33 -0.25
CA VAL A 317 -14.81 -7.97 -0.68
C VAL A 317 -15.64 -7.54 -1.89
N ALA A 318 -15.84 -8.41 -2.88
CA ALA A 318 -16.74 -8.13 -4.01
C ALA A 318 -18.19 -7.89 -3.54
N GLY A 319 -18.65 -8.61 -2.52
CA GLY A 319 -19.93 -8.35 -1.86
C GLY A 319 -20.02 -7.00 -1.15
N GLN A 320 -18.94 -6.56 -0.48
CA GLN A 320 -18.85 -5.21 0.11
C GLN A 320 -18.87 -4.12 -0.97
N VAL A 321 -18.11 -4.29 -2.06
CA VAL A 321 -18.08 -3.37 -3.21
C VAL A 321 -19.47 -3.21 -3.84
N ARG A 322 -20.21 -4.32 -4.03
CA ARG A 322 -21.59 -4.24 -4.54
C ARG A 322 -22.52 -3.46 -3.62
N ARG A 323 -22.43 -3.65 -2.31
CA ARG A 323 -23.21 -2.89 -1.32
C ARG A 323 -22.85 -1.41 -1.35
N PHE A 324 -21.57 -1.08 -1.49
CA PHE A 324 -21.10 0.29 -1.63
C PHE A 324 -21.69 0.94 -2.89
N ASN A 325 -21.59 0.28 -4.04
CA ASN A 325 -22.15 0.79 -5.29
C ASN A 325 -23.67 0.96 -5.21
N ALA A 326 -24.39 0.09 -4.48
CA ALA A 326 -25.83 0.25 -4.26
C ALA A 326 -26.16 1.51 -3.44
N LEU A 327 -25.32 1.90 -2.46
CA LEU A 327 -25.48 3.16 -1.73
C LEU A 327 -25.20 4.37 -2.63
N VAL A 328 -24.22 4.28 -3.53
CA VAL A 328 -23.96 5.30 -4.56
C VAL A 328 -25.17 5.46 -5.49
N ASP A 329 -25.76 4.34 -5.92
CA ASP A 329 -26.96 4.32 -6.77
C ASP A 329 -28.18 4.92 -6.02
N GLN A 330 -28.32 4.62 -4.73
CA GLN A 330 -29.34 5.23 -3.85
C GLN A 330 -29.15 6.75 -3.72
N MET A 331 -27.92 7.22 -3.50
CA MET A 331 -27.60 8.65 -3.43
C MET A 331 -27.92 9.35 -4.75
N THR A 332 -27.59 8.72 -5.88
CA THR A 332 -27.89 9.22 -7.23
C THR A 332 -29.41 9.37 -7.44
N LEU A 333 -30.20 8.40 -6.99
CA LEU A 333 -31.66 8.46 -7.02
C LEU A 333 -32.23 9.57 -6.14
N LEU A 334 -31.72 9.73 -4.92
CA LEU A 334 -32.18 10.77 -3.99
C LEU A 334 -31.89 12.19 -4.52
N VAL A 335 -30.76 12.38 -5.20
CA VAL A 335 -30.42 13.63 -5.90
C VAL A 335 -31.41 13.89 -7.05
N LYS A 336 -31.69 12.90 -7.89
CA LYS A 336 -32.69 13.02 -8.98
C LYS A 336 -34.09 13.34 -8.46
N GLN A 337 -34.45 12.86 -7.27
CA GLN A 337 -35.75 13.10 -6.63
C GLN A 337 -35.84 14.44 -5.90
N GLY A 338 -34.77 15.26 -5.89
CA GLY A 338 -34.75 16.53 -5.14
C GLY A 338 -34.78 16.35 -3.62
N LYS A 339 -34.51 15.14 -3.11
CA LYS A 339 -34.46 14.78 -1.68
C LYS A 339 -33.04 14.85 -1.12
N ALA A 340 -32.15 15.54 -1.82
CA ALA A 340 -30.79 15.83 -1.39
C ALA A 340 -30.68 17.33 -1.05
N PRO A 341 -29.72 17.72 -0.19
CA PRO A 341 -29.42 19.12 0.07
C PRO A 341 -29.31 19.96 -1.20
N LYS A 342 -29.87 21.18 -1.20
CA LYS A 342 -29.93 22.11 -2.37
C LYS A 342 -28.57 22.72 -2.79
N ARG A 343 -27.44 22.11 -2.42
CA ARG A 343 -26.08 22.60 -2.68
C ARG A 343 -25.44 21.85 -3.86
N LYS A 344 -24.44 22.47 -4.51
CA LYS A 344 -23.63 21.82 -5.56
C LYS A 344 -22.90 20.63 -4.94
N MET A 345 -23.19 19.42 -5.43
CA MET A 345 -22.78 18.17 -4.79
C MET A 345 -22.05 17.27 -5.77
N VAL A 346 -20.91 16.72 -5.33
CA VAL A 346 -20.21 15.66 -6.05
C VAL A 346 -20.70 14.30 -5.53
N LEU A 347 -21.13 13.43 -6.44
CA LEU A 347 -21.54 12.07 -6.09
C LEU A 347 -20.31 11.18 -5.88
N PRO A 348 -20.36 10.22 -4.94
CA PRO A 348 -19.25 9.29 -4.73
C PRO A 348 -18.98 8.42 -5.96
N ARG A 349 -17.70 8.07 -6.17
CA ARG A 349 -17.27 7.26 -7.32
C ARG A 349 -17.60 5.80 -7.09
N ARG A 350 -18.08 5.10 -8.13
CA ARG A 350 -18.29 3.65 -8.07
C ARG A 350 -16.95 2.93 -8.03
N LEU A 351 -16.92 1.81 -7.31
CA LEU A 351 -15.75 0.96 -7.19
C LEU A 351 -15.86 -0.25 -8.13
N ASP A 352 -14.78 -0.55 -8.86
CA ASP A 352 -14.66 -1.78 -9.65
C ASP A 352 -13.90 -2.85 -8.86
N SER A 353 -14.59 -3.93 -8.50
CA SER A 353 -13.99 -5.06 -7.80
C SER A 353 -12.79 -5.67 -8.53
N LYS A 354 -12.79 -5.71 -9.87
CA LYS A 354 -11.70 -6.35 -10.63
C LYS A 354 -10.42 -5.50 -10.57
N LYS A 355 -10.56 -4.17 -10.64
CA LYS A 355 -9.43 -3.24 -10.50
C LYS A 355 -8.84 -3.30 -9.08
N LEU A 356 -9.70 -3.34 -8.04
CA LEU A 356 -9.26 -3.35 -6.64
C LEU A 356 -8.38 -4.54 -6.24
N PHE A 357 -8.53 -5.71 -6.88
CA PHE A 357 -7.67 -6.87 -6.60
C PHE A 357 -6.29 -6.79 -7.27
N LYS A 358 -6.11 -5.88 -8.24
CA LYS A 358 -4.78 -5.57 -8.79
C LYS A 358 -3.94 -4.77 -7.79
N LEU A 359 -4.58 -4.14 -6.79
CA LEU A 359 -3.95 -3.42 -5.69
C LEU A 359 -2.91 -2.43 -6.23
N ASP A 360 -3.36 -1.43 -6.99
CA ASP A 360 -2.49 -0.35 -7.43
C ASP A 360 -2.39 0.71 -6.31
N VAL A 361 -1.21 1.30 -6.14
CA VAL A 361 -0.96 2.35 -5.12
C VAL A 361 -1.76 3.60 -5.46
N ASP A 362 -2.05 3.77 -6.74
CA ASP A 362 -2.77 4.93 -7.26
C ASP A 362 -4.26 4.63 -7.48
N ASP A 363 -4.75 3.48 -7.01
CA ASP A 363 -6.18 3.19 -7.01
C ASP A 363 -6.96 4.21 -6.16
N ASP A 364 -8.06 4.71 -6.74
CA ASP A 364 -8.98 5.66 -6.13
C ASP A 364 -9.50 5.22 -4.75
N ILE A 365 -9.40 3.94 -4.39
CA ILE A 365 -9.80 3.44 -3.06
C ILE A 365 -8.96 4.04 -1.94
N TRP A 366 -7.67 4.35 -2.19
CA TRP A 366 -6.75 4.83 -1.16
C TRP A 366 -6.89 6.31 -0.88
N GLN A 367 -7.24 7.10 -1.89
CA GLN A 367 -7.48 8.54 -1.78
C GLN A 367 -8.78 8.86 -1.02
N GLU A 368 -9.03 10.10 -0.63
CA GLU A 368 -10.36 10.50 -0.17
C GLU A 368 -11.31 10.68 -1.35
N ASP A 369 -12.52 10.13 -1.25
CA ASP A 369 -13.51 10.27 -2.31
C ASP A 369 -14.18 11.65 -2.18
N PRO A 370 -14.19 12.48 -3.24
CA PRO A 370 -14.76 13.82 -3.18
C PRO A 370 -16.23 13.86 -2.76
N GLY A 371 -17.03 12.83 -3.11
CA GLY A 371 -18.43 12.71 -2.72
C GLY A 371 -18.66 12.22 -1.29
N LEU A 372 -17.60 11.75 -0.62
CA LEU A 372 -17.63 11.28 0.77
C LEU A 372 -16.85 12.20 1.74
N GLY A 373 -16.15 13.23 1.24
CA GLY A 373 -15.47 14.30 2.01
C GLY A 373 -16.41 15.42 2.48
N ALA A 374 -15.94 16.37 3.29
CA ALA A 374 -16.78 17.45 3.86
C ALA A 374 -17.52 18.23 2.75
N GLN A 375 -18.84 18.46 2.91
CA GLN A 375 -19.70 18.98 1.82
C GLN A 375 -19.65 20.50 1.63
N ASP A 376 -18.76 21.19 2.33
CA ASP A 376 -18.67 22.65 2.32
C ASP A 376 -17.60 23.19 1.34
N GLU A 377 -16.85 22.32 0.66
CA GLU A 377 -15.84 22.75 -0.31
C GLU A 377 -16.44 22.86 -1.71
N GLY A 378 -16.91 24.08 -2.05
CA GLY A 378 -17.41 24.43 -3.38
C GLY A 378 -16.35 24.33 -4.49
N ASP A 379 -15.06 24.28 -4.12
CA ASP A 379 -13.90 24.14 -5.00
C ASP A 379 -13.02 22.97 -4.53
N LEU A 380 -13.46 21.75 -4.83
CA LEU A 380 -12.59 20.58 -4.68
C LEU A 380 -11.42 20.69 -5.67
N PRO A 381 -10.18 20.45 -5.23
CA PRO A 381 -9.01 20.65 -6.06
C PRO A 381 -8.99 19.71 -7.27
N ARG A 382 -8.38 20.16 -8.37
CA ARG A 382 -8.36 19.45 -9.66
C ARG A 382 -7.75 18.06 -9.54
N TRP A 383 -6.68 17.90 -8.76
CA TRP A 383 -6.06 16.60 -8.47
C TRP A 383 -7.01 15.57 -7.84
N GLN A 384 -8.11 16.00 -7.22
CA GLN A 384 -9.10 15.10 -6.62
C GLN A 384 -10.26 14.78 -7.56
N THR A 385 -10.57 15.66 -8.51
CA THR A 385 -11.78 15.62 -9.32
C THR A 385 -11.52 15.23 -10.77
N GLU A 386 -10.50 15.80 -11.41
CA GLU A 386 -10.16 15.58 -12.82
C GLU A 386 -9.32 14.32 -13.01
N GLN A 387 -9.76 13.42 -13.89
CA GLN A 387 -9.06 12.15 -14.12
C GLN A 387 -7.73 12.37 -14.86
N ASP A 388 -7.69 13.29 -15.82
CA ASP A 388 -6.46 13.59 -16.58
C ASP A 388 -5.36 14.17 -15.69
N VAL A 389 -5.72 14.98 -14.67
CA VAL A 389 -4.75 15.47 -13.67
C VAL A 389 -4.22 14.32 -12.82
N LYS A 390 -5.08 13.41 -12.36
CA LYS A 390 -4.65 12.23 -11.58
C LYS A 390 -3.71 11.34 -12.37
N ASP A 391 -4.09 10.98 -13.60
CA ASP A 391 -3.30 10.14 -14.47
C ASP A 391 -1.99 10.85 -14.84
N GLY A 392 -2.04 12.17 -15.06
CA GLY A 392 -0.87 13.01 -15.29
C GLY A 392 0.11 13.06 -14.12
N ILE A 393 -0.36 13.16 -12.87
CA ILE A 393 0.50 13.10 -11.67
C ILE A 393 1.24 11.76 -11.60
N VAL A 394 0.54 10.64 -11.85
CA VAL A 394 1.16 9.31 -11.84
C VAL A 394 2.25 9.21 -12.91
N LEU A 395 1.96 9.67 -14.12
CA LEU A 395 2.92 9.67 -15.23
C LEU A 395 4.12 10.59 -14.94
N LEU A 396 3.89 11.76 -14.34
CA LEU A 396 4.96 12.69 -13.94
C LEU A 396 5.88 12.06 -12.91
N LEU A 397 5.33 11.44 -11.87
CA LEU A 397 6.12 10.73 -10.86
C LEU A 397 6.90 9.58 -11.49
N GLU A 398 6.28 8.80 -12.37
CA GLU A 398 6.93 7.70 -13.09
C GLU A 398 8.10 8.18 -13.96
N GLU A 399 7.92 9.26 -14.72
CA GLU A 399 8.98 9.88 -15.52
C GLU A 399 10.15 10.31 -14.62
N ARG A 400 9.87 10.98 -13.48
CA ARG A 400 10.89 11.38 -12.50
C ARG A 400 11.63 10.16 -11.92
N ARG A 401 10.91 9.09 -11.56
CA ARG A 401 11.52 7.84 -11.05
C ARG A 401 12.40 7.17 -12.10
N CYS A 402 12.00 7.18 -13.38
CA CYS A 402 12.80 6.62 -14.47
C CYS A 402 14.08 7.43 -14.67
N ARG A 403 14.00 8.77 -14.61
CA ARG A 403 15.17 9.65 -14.70
C ARG A 403 16.17 9.37 -13.59
N GLU A 404 15.72 9.31 -12.33
CA GLU A 404 16.58 8.95 -11.20
C GLU A 404 17.23 7.57 -11.37
N GLU A 405 16.50 6.58 -11.87
CA GLU A 405 17.04 5.24 -12.10
C GLU A 405 18.15 5.26 -13.17
N LEU A 406 17.98 6.03 -14.25
CA LEU A 406 19.00 6.19 -15.28
C LEU A 406 20.25 6.88 -14.72
N GLU A 407 20.10 7.94 -13.94
CA GLU A 407 21.22 8.63 -13.26
C GLU A 407 21.99 7.69 -12.33
N ARG A 408 21.28 6.84 -11.58
CA ARG A 408 21.89 5.83 -10.71
C ARG A 408 22.63 4.77 -11.50
N ILE A 409 22.03 4.24 -12.56
CA ILE A 409 22.67 3.24 -13.41
C ILE A 409 23.93 3.82 -14.04
N GLU A 410 23.89 5.08 -14.48
CA GLU A 410 25.06 5.76 -15.02
C GLU A 410 26.19 5.89 -13.98
N ALA A 411 25.85 6.23 -12.73
CA ALA A 411 26.82 6.25 -11.63
C ALA A 411 27.43 4.87 -11.36
N GLU A 412 26.61 3.81 -11.35
CA GLU A 412 27.08 2.43 -11.17
C GLU A 412 27.95 1.96 -12.35
N VAL A 413 27.62 2.34 -13.58
CA VAL A 413 28.44 2.03 -14.77
C VAL A 413 29.79 2.74 -14.69
N ARG A 414 29.82 4.01 -14.27
CA ARG A 414 31.09 4.73 -14.05
C ARG A 414 31.93 4.07 -12.95
N ALA A 415 31.31 3.71 -11.83
CA ALA A 415 31.98 3.01 -10.73
C ALA A 415 32.56 1.66 -11.18
N LEU A 416 31.82 0.90 -11.99
CA LEU A 416 32.29 -0.35 -12.57
C LEU A 416 33.49 -0.14 -13.51
N GLY A 417 33.46 0.92 -14.32
CA GLY A 417 34.57 1.30 -15.20
C GLY A 417 35.84 1.65 -14.41
N LEU A 418 35.71 2.47 -13.37
CA LEU A 418 36.81 2.82 -12.47
C LEU A 418 37.38 1.59 -11.76
N TRP A 419 36.52 0.72 -11.23
CA TRP A 419 36.94 -0.54 -10.63
C TRP A 419 37.75 -1.40 -11.61
N TRP A 420 37.29 -1.51 -12.86
CA TRP A 420 38.02 -2.26 -13.88
C TRP A 420 39.38 -1.64 -14.24
N GLU A 421 39.48 -0.31 -14.25
CA GLU A 421 40.75 0.40 -14.41
C GLU A 421 41.71 0.13 -13.26
N GLU A 422 41.23 0.19 -12.01
CA GLU A 422 42.03 -0.13 -10.83
C GLU A 422 42.54 -1.59 -10.87
N GLU A 423 41.68 -2.56 -11.22
CA GLU A 423 42.08 -3.97 -11.33
C GLU A 423 43.10 -4.19 -12.46
N ARG A 424 42.94 -3.53 -13.61
CA ARG A 424 43.94 -3.58 -14.69
C ARG A 424 45.28 -2.98 -14.26
N ALA A 425 45.26 -1.86 -13.54
CA ALA A 425 46.48 -1.23 -13.03
C ALA A 425 47.20 -2.14 -12.01
N ARG A 426 46.45 -2.77 -11.09
CA ARG A 426 46.99 -3.76 -10.15
C ARG A 426 47.61 -4.95 -10.86
N PHE A 427 46.94 -5.48 -11.88
CA PHE A 427 47.47 -6.58 -12.68
C PHE A 427 48.75 -6.17 -13.43
N ALA A 428 48.78 -4.98 -14.04
CA ALA A 428 49.97 -4.47 -14.69
C ALA A 428 51.14 -4.29 -13.71
N ALA A 429 50.89 -3.75 -12.51
CA ALA A 429 51.89 -3.63 -11.45
C ALA A 429 52.46 -4.99 -11.03
N PHE A 430 51.60 -6.00 -10.83
CA PHE A 430 52.02 -7.36 -10.52
C PHE A 430 52.90 -7.98 -11.63
N MET A 431 52.57 -7.71 -12.89
CA MET A 431 53.37 -8.19 -14.03
C MET A 431 54.69 -7.43 -14.20
N SER A 432 54.77 -6.17 -13.72
CA SER A 432 55.99 -5.35 -13.77
C SER A 432 56.90 -5.51 -12.57
N ASP A 433 56.35 -5.93 -11.42
CA ASP A 433 57.12 -6.39 -10.27
C ASP A 433 57.70 -7.77 -10.64
N ASP A 434 58.85 -7.73 -11.30
CA ASP A 434 59.64 -8.90 -11.64
C ASP A 434 59.82 -9.74 -10.37
N TRP A 435 59.36 -11.00 -10.40
CA TRP A 435 59.61 -12.02 -9.39
C TRP A 435 61.11 -12.38 -9.43
N SER A 436 61.98 -11.42 -9.15
CA SER A 436 63.44 -11.55 -9.24
C SER A 436 64.12 -11.10 -7.94
N SER A 437 63.54 -11.48 -6.79
CA SER A 437 64.30 -11.51 -5.54
C SER A 437 63.62 -12.43 -4.52
N GLY A 438 64.10 -13.68 -4.45
CA GLY A 438 63.72 -14.59 -3.37
C GLY A 438 63.93 -16.07 -3.66
N SER A 439 65.07 -16.45 -4.22
CA SER A 439 65.61 -17.82 -4.16
C SER A 439 66.68 -17.90 -3.08
#